data_AF-A0A7I7RHA8-F1
#
_entry.id   AF-A0A7I7RHA8-F1
#
_cell.length_a   1.000
_cell.length_b   1.000
_cell.length_c   1.000
_cell.angle_alpha   90.00
_cell.angle_beta   90.00
_cell.angle_gamma   90.00
#
_symmetry.space_group_name_H-M   'P 1'
#
loop_
_entity.id
_entity.type
_entity.pdbx_description
1 polymer ?
#
loop_
_entity_poly.entity_id
_entity_poly.type
_entity_poly.pdbx_seq_one_letter_code
_entity_poly.pdbx_strand_id
1 'polypeptide(L)'
;MRIVALAYSHHRKNGHAPFRMGGESVLPEVLGKGKRQLQNEIRRAIGLGFLAAESNIMCLVLPDEICGGAEGHHLSECKLHP
;
A
#
# COMPACT_ATOMS: atom_id res chain seq x y z
N MET A 1 -9.18 -6.36 7.82
CA MET A 1 -9.36 -5.23 6.87
C MET A 1 -8.79 -5.63 5.51
N ARG A 2 -9.60 -5.66 4.43
CA ARG A 2 -9.15 -6.20 3.11
C ARG A 2 -7.95 -5.45 2.52
N ILE A 3 -7.87 -4.13 2.70
CA ILE A 3 -6.78 -3.30 2.18
C ILE A 3 -5.42 -3.60 2.82
N VAL A 4 -5.42 -3.89 4.12
CA VAL A 4 -4.21 -4.30 4.87
C VAL A 4 -3.74 -5.66 4.38
N ALA A 5 -4.65 -6.64 4.27
CA ALA A 5 -4.28 -7.97 3.75
C ALA A 5 -3.66 -7.87 2.35
N LEU A 6 -4.21 -7.03 1.47
CA LEU A 6 -3.65 -6.76 0.14
C LEU A 6 -2.24 -6.17 0.21
N ALA A 7 -2.01 -5.18 1.07
CA ALA A 7 -0.68 -4.59 1.25
C ALA A 7 0.34 -5.66 1.67
N TYR A 8 0.01 -6.47 2.68
CA TYR A 8 0.89 -7.55 3.16
C TYR A 8 1.14 -8.64 2.12
N SER A 9 0.17 -8.94 1.25
CA SER A 9 0.38 -9.94 0.19
C SER A 9 1.11 -9.42 -1.04
N HIS A 10 1.16 -8.10 -1.26
CA HIS A 10 1.72 -7.49 -2.49
C HIS A 10 2.91 -6.56 -2.24
N HIS A 11 3.36 -6.42 -0.99
CA HIS A 11 4.54 -5.63 -0.67
C HIS A 11 5.81 -6.23 -1.28
N ARG A 12 6.78 -5.36 -1.55
CA ARG A 12 8.16 -5.70 -1.88
C ARG A 12 9.04 -5.60 -0.62
N LYS A 13 10.33 -5.96 -0.70
CA LYS A 13 11.26 -5.83 0.46
C LYS A 13 11.40 -4.43 1.06
N ASN A 14 11.07 -3.40 0.30
CA ASN A 14 11.05 -2.01 0.76
C ASN A 14 9.70 -1.63 1.39
N GLY A 15 8.79 -2.57 1.64
CA GLY A 15 7.49 -2.30 2.26
C GLY A 15 6.41 -1.77 1.33
N HIS A 16 6.75 -1.40 0.09
CA HIS A 16 5.79 -0.82 -0.85
C HIS A 16 5.00 -1.89 -1.62
N ALA A 17 3.69 -1.74 -1.65
CA ALA A 17 2.74 -2.50 -2.47
C ALA A 17 2.09 -1.55 -3.50
N PRO A 18 2.67 -1.40 -4.71
CA PRO A 18 2.14 -0.51 -5.73
C PRO A 18 0.89 -1.10 -6.40
N PHE A 19 -0.18 -0.31 -6.46
CA PHE A 19 -1.46 -0.66 -7.09
C PHE A 19 -1.80 0.36 -8.17
N ARG A 20 -0.97 0.41 -9.21
CA ARG A 20 -1.18 1.31 -10.36
C ARG A 20 -1.06 0.61 -11.70
N MET A 21 -1.82 1.09 -12.67
CA MET A 21 -1.71 0.72 -14.08
C MET A 21 -2.01 1.96 -14.94
N GLY A 22 -1.17 2.27 -15.92
CA GLY A 22 -1.39 3.43 -16.80
C GLY A 22 -1.39 4.81 -16.10
N GLY A 23 -0.86 4.92 -14.88
CA GLY A 23 -0.90 6.16 -14.08
C GLY A 23 -2.13 6.28 -13.18
N GLU A 24 -3.05 5.32 -13.22
CA GLU A 24 -4.23 5.27 -12.36
C GLU A 24 -4.14 4.16 -11.32
N SER A 25 -4.89 4.30 -10.22
CA SER A 25 -4.95 3.28 -9.18
C SER A 25 -5.91 2.17 -9.58
N VAL A 26 -5.46 0.92 -9.45
CA VAL A 26 -6.32 -0.27 -9.68
C VAL A 26 -7.07 -0.74 -8.42
N LEU A 27 -6.80 -0.16 -7.24
CA LEU A 27 -7.47 -0.55 -5.99
C LEU A 27 -9.02 -0.48 -6.05
N PRO A 28 -9.66 0.53 -6.67
CA PRO A 28 -11.11 0.58 -6.82
C PRO A 28 -11.69 -0.66 -7.48
N GLU A 29 -11.07 -1.13 -8.56
CA GLU A 29 -11.49 -2.30 -9.33
C GLU A 29 -11.22 -3.59 -8.54
N VAL A 30 -10.01 -3.73 -7.98
CA VAL A 30 -9.61 -4.90 -7.19
C VAL A 30 -10.50 -5.11 -5.96
N LEU A 31 -10.93 -4.04 -5.32
CA LEU A 31 -11.73 -4.10 -4.09
C LEU A 31 -13.23 -3.92 -4.32
N GLY A 32 -13.65 -3.52 -5.53
CA GLY A 32 -15.03 -3.16 -5.85
C GLY A 32 -15.53 -2.00 -4.98
N LYS A 33 -14.70 -0.99 -4.74
CA LYS A 33 -14.99 0.13 -3.82
C LYS A 33 -14.70 1.48 -4.45
N GLY A 34 -15.48 2.48 -4.05
CA GLY A 34 -15.25 3.87 -4.49
C GLY A 34 -13.95 4.46 -3.92
N LYS A 35 -13.33 5.36 -4.68
CA LYS A 35 -12.06 6.03 -4.30
C LYS A 35 -12.11 6.67 -2.90
N ARG A 36 -13.21 7.37 -2.57
CA ARG A 36 -13.40 8.02 -1.26
C ARG A 36 -13.46 7.02 -0.11
N GLN A 37 -14.16 5.89 -0.32
CA GLN A 37 -14.24 4.83 0.68
C GLN A 37 -12.86 4.22 0.93
N LEU A 38 -12.12 3.94 -0.14
CA LEU A 38 -10.75 3.42 -0.03
C LEU A 38 -9.83 4.39 0.70
N GLN A 39 -9.87 5.68 0.38
CA GLN A 39 -9.08 6.69 1.09
C GLN A 39 -9.40 6.70 2.60
N ASN A 40 -10.67 6.58 2.98
CA ASN A 40 -11.04 6.50 4.40
C ASN A 40 -10.53 5.21 5.07
N GLU A 41 -10.57 4.08 4.35
CA GLU A 41 -10.02 2.81 4.85
C GLU A 41 -8.49 2.87 5.00
N ILE A 42 -7.78 3.50 4.06
CA ILE A 42 -6.33 3.74 4.14
C ILE A 42 -6.02 4.58 5.37
N ARG A 43 -6.67 5.76 5.53
CA ARG A 43 -6.46 6.63 6.70
C ARG A 43 -6.73 5.90 8.01
N ARG A 44 -7.77 5.08 8.06
CA ARG A 44 -8.08 4.27 9.24
C ARG A 44 -6.99 3.23 9.51
N ALA A 45 -6.50 2.54 8.48
CA ALA A 45 -5.42 1.56 8.63
C ALA A 45 -4.10 2.20 9.09
N ILE A 46 -3.79 3.40 8.59
CA ILE A 46 -2.65 4.21 9.07
C ILE A 46 -2.83 4.55 10.55
N GLY A 47 -4.00 5.09 10.94
CA GLY A 47 -4.27 5.45 12.34
C GLY A 47 -4.26 4.26 13.31
N LEU A 48 -4.38 3.04 12.80
CA LEU A 48 -4.28 1.79 13.57
C LEU A 48 -2.87 1.17 13.54
N GLY A 49 -1.91 1.78 12.85
CA GLY A 49 -0.53 1.28 12.74
C GLY A 49 -0.35 0.10 11.77
N PHE A 50 -1.35 -0.21 10.94
CA PHE A 50 -1.23 -1.32 9.98
C PHE A 50 -0.54 -0.92 8.67
N LEU A 51 -0.47 0.37 8.36
CA LEU A 51 0.13 0.95 7.18
C LEU A 51 0.95 2.19 7.58
N ALA A 52 2.05 2.45 6.86
CA ALA A 52 2.85 3.66 7.04
C ALA A 52 2.10 4.91 6.55
N ALA A 53 2.44 6.06 7.13
CA ALA A 53 1.75 7.35 6.92
C ALA A 53 1.70 7.82 5.45
N GLU A 54 2.69 7.42 4.67
CA GLU A 54 2.82 7.71 3.24
C GLU A 54 1.90 6.89 2.34
N SER A 55 1.21 5.89 2.90
CA SER A 55 0.28 5.05 2.14
C SER A 55 -0.82 5.87 1.48
N ASN A 56 -1.08 5.57 0.21
CA ASN A 56 -2.08 6.22 -0.61
C ASN A 56 -2.74 5.22 -1.56
N ILE A 57 -3.68 5.70 -2.39
CA ILE A 57 -4.46 4.82 -3.26
C ILE A 57 -3.60 4.17 -4.37
N MET A 58 -2.45 4.76 -4.70
CA MET A 58 -1.52 4.24 -5.72
C MET A 58 -0.51 3.26 -5.13
N CYS A 59 -0.20 3.36 -3.84
CA CYS A 59 0.77 2.51 -3.16
C CYS A 59 0.45 2.39 -1.67
N LEU A 60 0.26 1.16 -1.21
CA LEU A 60 0.11 0.86 0.21
C LEU A 60 1.48 0.50 0.77
N VAL A 61 1.87 1.09 1.89
CA VAL A 61 3.21 0.95 2.44
C VAL A 61 3.11 0.32 3.83
N LEU A 62 3.88 -0.73 4.06
CA LEU A 62 3.98 -1.34 5.38
C LEU A 62 4.84 -0.48 6.31
N PRO A 63 4.58 -0.50 7.64
CA PRO A 63 5.49 0.07 8.62
C PRO A 63 6.88 -0.57 8.57
N ASP A 64 7.93 0.21 8.83
CA ASP A 64 9.33 -0.20 8.75
C ASP A 64 9.65 -1.40 9.67
N GLU A 65 8.95 -1.50 10.80
CA GLU A 65 9.12 -2.60 11.75
C GLU A 65 8.71 -3.97 11.18
N ILE A 66 7.99 -3.97 10.07
CA ILE A 66 7.38 -5.14 9.43
C ILE A 66 8.08 -5.47 8.09
N CYS A 67 8.95 -4.57 7.61
CA CYS A 67 9.71 -4.72 6.38
C CYS A 67 10.84 -5.75 6.55
N GLY A 68 10.58 -7.02 6.18
CA GLY A 68 11.60 -8.07 6.31
C GLY A 68 11.39 -9.38 5.55
N GLY A 69 10.34 -9.53 4.72
CA GLY A 69 9.95 -10.87 4.21
C GLY A 69 9.69 -11.06 2.71
N ALA A 70 9.51 -10.00 1.92
CA ALA A 70 9.11 -10.11 0.50
C ALA A 70 10.28 -10.22 -0.50
N GLU A 71 10.04 -10.33 -1.81
CA GLU A 71 11.07 -10.20 -2.86
C GLU A 71 11.39 -8.72 -3.18
N GLY A 72 12.62 -8.43 -3.63
CA GLY A 72 13.11 -7.06 -3.90
C GLY A 72 14.38 -6.67 -3.12
N HIS A 73 14.73 -5.39 -3.12
CA HIS A 73 15.84 -4.82 -2.35
C HIS A 73 15.27 -3.86 -1.28
N HIS A 74 15.74 -3.94 -0.04
CA HIS A 74 15.17 -3.14 1.06
C HIS A 74 15.27 -1.63 0.81
N LEU A 75 16.33 -1.19 0.12
CA LEU A 75 16.60 0.20 -0.22
C LEU A 75 16.14 0.60 -1.64
N SER A 76 15.36 -0.24 -2.34
CA SER A 76 14.94 0.13 -3.70
C SER A 76 13.97 1.31 -3.64
N GLU A 77 14.27 2.38 -4.38
CA GLU A 77 13.36 3.52 -4.49
C GLU A 77 11.99 3.12 -5.05
N CYS A 78 10.93 3.61 -4.41
CA CYS A 78 9.58 3.43 -4.94
C CYS A 78 9.29 4.58 -5.92
N LYS A 79 9.08 4.28 -7.21
CA LYS A 79 8.75 5.31 -8.24
C LYS A 79 7.44 6.09 -8.01
N LEU A 80 6.75 5.86 -6.89
CA LEU A 80 5.52 6.54 -6.50
C LEU A 80 5.70 7.44 -5.28
N HIS A 81 6.82 7.31 -4.57
CA HIS A 81 7.14 8.03 -3.36
C HIS A 81 8.53 8.66 -3.62
N PRO A 82 8.67 10.00 -3.66
CA PRO A 82 9.97 10.65 -3.80
C PRO A 82 10.87 10.39 -2.59
#